data_AF-A0A853IE07-F1
#
_entry.id   AF-A0A853IE07-F1
#
_cell.length_a   1.000
_cell.length_b   1.000
_cell.length_c   1.000
_cell.angle_alpha   90.00
_cell.angle_beta   90.00
_cell.angle_gamma   90.00
#
_symmetry.space_group_name_H-M   'P 1'
#
loop_
_entity.id
_entity.type
_entity.pdbx_description
1 polymer ?
#
loop_
_entity_poly.entity_id
_entity_poly.type
_entity_poly.pdbx_seq_one_letter_code
_entity_poly.pdbx_strand_id
1 'polypeptide(L)'
;MNRILPMESKVVDLNFRPISYSHTNELAKVACRHYKINSALHKRLLNDEIYIRDLSLYINKKVYNNQFFYSFDNKLELKLTLESRSFIVKAFYMAALRNYYNSLCAVMDKNKLIALNKLITEDDLSLIISNPPKQKIKKIVRDHFTLRRQLYAMLCEMMSTWLLMLPNPLSVRMKLKFPHRYFCSSFCNQSQYFDNLYWVLDR
;
A
#
# COMPACT_ATOMS: atom_id res chain seq x y z
N MET A 1 15.07 16.27 4.99
CA MET A 1 13.88 16.80 5.68
C MET A 1 12.63 16.37 4.93
N ASN A 2 11.79 15.52 5.52
CA ASN A 2 10.47 15.19 4.94
C ASN A 2 9.52 16.34 5.24
N ARG A 3 9.33 17.28 4.31
CA ARG A 3 8.26 18.27 4.43
C ARG A 3 6.92 17.53 4.33
N ILE A 4 6.08 17.64 5.35
CA ILE A 4 4.70 17.19 5.29
C ILE A 4 3.99 18.12 4.30
N LEU A 5 3.62 17.59 3.13
CA LEU A 5 2.86 18.34 2.15
C LEU A 5 1.43 18.56 2.66
N PRO A 6 0.85 19.76 2.45
CA PRO A 6 -0.56 20.00 2.75
C PRO A 6 -1.44 19.03 1.96
N MET A 7 -2.60 18.66 2.53
CA MET A 7 -3.49 17.64 1.96
C MET A 7 -3.92 17.95 0.52
N GLU A 8 -4.16 19.23 0.22
CA GLU A 8 -4.48 19.74 -1.12
C GLU A 8 -3.38 19.43 -2.13
N SER A 9 -2.10 19.60 -1.75
CA SER A 9 -0.97 19.27 -2.62
C SER A 9 -0.91 17.78 -2.91
N LYS A 10 -1.20 16.91 -1.94
CA LYS A 10 -1.23 15.45 -2.14
C LYS A 10 -2.34 15.04 -3.11
N VAL A 11 -3.49 15.71 -3.07
CA VAL A 11 -4.61 15.47 -3.99
C VAL A 11 -4.25 15.89 -5.42
N VAL A 12 -3.63 17.06 -5.57
CA VAL A 12 -3.13 17.55 -6.88
C VAL A 12 -2.09 16.57 -7.43
N ASP A 13 -1.12 16.16 -6.63
CA ASP A 13 -0.09 15.22 -7.06
C ASP A 13 -0.69 13.88 -7.47
N LEU A 14 -1.65 13.34 -6.70
CA LEU A 14 -2.29 12.08 -7.02
C LEU A 14 -3.07 12.14 -8.35
N ASN A 15 -3.82 13.22 -8.58
CA ASN A 15 -4.64 13.40 -9.78
C ASN A 15 -3.81 13.69 -11.03
N PHE A 16 -2.81 14.57 -10.92
CA PHE A 16 -2.16 15.17 -12.09
C PHE A 16 -0.70 14.76 -12.29
N ARG A 17 -0.02 14.23 -11.26
CA ARG A 17 1.42 13.91 -11.32
C ARG A 17 1.68 12.45 -11.00
N PRO A 18 1.25 11.50 -11.85
CA PRO A 18 1.45 10.06 -11.61
C PRO A 18 2.91 9.67 -11.34
N ILE A 19 3.86 10.39 -11.92
CA ILE A 19 5.30 10.16 -11.73
C ILE A 19 5.74 10.35 -10.27
N SER A 20 5.10 11.25 -9.51
CA SER A 20 5.53 11.57 -8.13
C SER A 20 5.29 10.44 -7.13
N TYR A 21 4.31 9.58 -7.38
CA TYR A 21 3.97 8.47 -6.49
C TYR A 21 4.15 7.09 -7.11
N SER A 22 4.30 6.98 -8.43
CA SER A 22 4.44 5.68 -9.11
C SER A 22 5.68 4.93 -8.64
N HIS A 23 5.55 3.62 -8.53
CA HIS A 23 6.69 2.75 -8.30
C HIS A 23 7.63 2.79 -9.51
N THR A 24 8.93 3.00 -9.29
CA THR A 24 9.91 3.17 -10.38
C THR A 24 9.85 2.06 -11.42
N ASN A 25 9.70 0.79 -11.00
CA ASN A 25 9.63 -0.32 -11.95
C ASN A 25 8.31 -0.37 -12.71
N GLU A 26 7.20 0.02 -12.08
CA GLU A 26 5.89 0.03 -12.76
C GLU A 26 5.82 1.21 -13.75
N LEU A 27 6.35 2.36 -13.35
CA LEU A 27 6.53 3.51 -14.23
C LEU A 27 7.43 3.18 -15.43
N ALA A 28 8.55 2.50 -15.19
CA ALA A 28 9.46 2.08 -16.24
C ALA A 28 8.78 1.14 -17.25
N LYS A 29 7.97 0.17 -16.81
CA LYS A 29 7.22 -0.71 -17.73
C LYS A 29 6.31 0.07 -18.66
N VAL A 30 5.58 1.06 -18.13
CA VAL A 30 4.68 1.90 -18.90
C VAL A 30 5.46 2.76 -19.89
N ALA A 31 6.50 3.46 -19.41
CA ALA A 31 7.31 4.37 -20.20
C ALA A 31 8.12 3.66 -21.29
N CYS A 32 8.83 2.58 -20.95
CA CYS A 32 9.68 1.82 -21.88
C CYS A 32 8.85 1.25 -23.04
N ARG A 33 7.63 0.78 -22.76
CA ARG A 33 6.71 0.29 -23.78
C ARG A 33 6.22 1.42 -24.70
N HIS A 34 5.89 2.58 -24.14
CA HIS A 34 5.34 3.70 -24.90
C HIS A 34 6.39 4.35 -25.81
N TYR A 35 7.53 4.73 -25.24
CA TYR A 35 8.60 5.45 -25.96
C TYR A 35 9.58 4.51 -26.67
N LYS A 36 9.42 3.19 -26.53
CA LYS A 36 10.36 2.18 -27.05
C LYS A 36 11.80 2.42 -26.57
N ILE A 37 11.94 2.81 -25.30
CA ILE A 37 13.24 3.05 -24.63
C ILE A 37 13.55 1.96 -23.63
N ASN A 38 14.81 1.85 -23.22
CA ASN A 38 15.20 0.96 -22.12
C ASN A 38 15.08 1.65 -20.75
N SER A 39 15.13 0.86 -19.68
CA SER A 39 14.97 1.36 -18.30
C SER A 39 16.08 2.32 -17.87
N ALA A 40 17.28 2.22 -18.43
CA ALA A 40 18.39 3.11 -18.10
C ALA A 40 18.16 4.51 -18.67
N LEU A 41 17.72 4.60 -19.93
CA LEU A 41 17.33 5.85 -20.57
C LEU A 41 16.12 6.47 -19.87
N HIS A 42 15.09 5.68 -19.55
CA HIS A 42 13.95 6.15 -18.75
C HIS A 42 14.40 6.85 -17.46
N LYS A 43 15.32 6.22 -16.71
CA LYS A 43 15.83 6.78 -15.44
C LYS A 43 16.55 8.12 -15.63
N ARG A 44 17.27 8.31 -16.74
CA ARG A 44 17.94 9.58 -17.06
C ARG A 44 16.94 10.68 -17.43
N LEU A 45 15.90 10.32 -18.17
CA LEU A 45 14.85 11.24 -18.61
C LEU A 45 13.91 11.70 -17.48
N LEU A 46 13.94 11.06 -16.30
CA LEU A 46 13.18 11.52 -15.13
C LEU A 46 13.64 12.87 -14.54
N ASN A 47 14.68 13.49 -15.12
CA ASN A 47 15.09 14.87 -14.82
C ASN A 47 14.69 15.87 -15.92
N ASP A 48 14.12 15.39 -17.02
CA ASP A 48 13.69 16.22 -18.15
C ASP A 48 12.21 16.59 -17.99
N GLU A 49 11.93 17.89 -17.85
CA GLU A 49 10.58 18.39 -17.58
C GLU A 49 9.58 18.09 -18.71
N ILE A 50 10.04 18.13 -19.97
CA ILE A 50 9.21 17.84 -21.14
C ILE A 50 8.82 16.36 -21.11
N TYR A 51 9.79 15.48 -20.88
CA TYR A 51 9.56 14.05 -20.75
C TYR A 51 8.61 13.72 -19.59
N ILE A 52 8.82 14.32 -18.42
CA ILE A 52 7.96 14.13 -17.23
C ILE A 52 6.52 14.56 -17.53
N ARG A 53 6.35 15.72 -18.17
CA ARG A 53 5.04 16.25 -18.55
C ARG A 53 4.35 15.33 -19.55
N ASP A 54 5.04 14.93 -20.62
CA ASP A 54 4.50 14.07 -21.67
C ASP A 54 4.11 12.68 -21.13
N LEU A 55 4.97 12.08 -20.30
CA LEU A 55 4.69 10.78 -19.68
C LEU A 55 3.49 10.88 -18.72
N SER A 56 3.37 11.99 -17.97
CA SER A 56 2.22 12.21 -17.08
C SER A 56 0.92 12.34 -17.88
N LEU A 57 0.92 13.05 -19.00
CA LEU A 57 -0.22 13.15 -19.90
C LEU A 57 -0.57 11.80 -20.52
N TYR A 58 0.42 11.04 -20.96
CA TYR A 58 0.22 9.69 -21.49
C TYR A 58 -0.42 8.76 -20.45
N ILE A 59 0.08 8.74 -19.22
CA ILE A 59 -0.47 7.90 -18.15
C ILE A 59 -1.93 8.29 -17.88
N ASN A 60 -2.23 9.58 -17.74
CA ASN A 60 -3.60 10.04 -17.54
C ASN A 60 -4.53 9.63 -18.70
N LYS A 61 -4.07 9.78 -19.94
CA LYS A 61 -4.87 9.46 -21.13
C LYS A 61 -5.07 7.96 -21.33
N LYS A 62 -4.01 7.16 -21.19
CA LYS A 62 -3.98 5.74 -21.61
C LYS A 62 -4.13 4.77 -20.46
N VAL A 63 -3.59 5.08 -19.28
CA VAL A 63 -3.70 4.20 -18.10
C VAL A 63 -4.95 4.54 -17.30
N TYR A 64 -5.24 5.83 -17.12
CA TYR A 64 -6.43 6.27 -16.37
C TYR A 64 -7.64 6.57 -17.26
N ASN A 65 -7.57 6.27 -18.57
CA ASN A 65 -8.68 6.45 -19.51
C ASN A 65 -9.34 7.84 -19.44
N ASN A 66 -8.53 8.91 -19.43
CA ASN A 66 -8.97 10.31 -19.28
C ASN A 66 -9.70 10.63 -17.97
N GLN A 67 -9.61 9.80 -16.94
CA GLN A 67 -10.11 10.11 -15.60
C GLN A 67 -9.10 10.99 -14.87
N PHE A 68 -9.01 12.26 -15.27
CA PHE A 68 -8.06 13.24 -14.72
C PHE A 68 -8.33 13.61 -13.27
N PHE A 69 -9.59 13.48 -12.83
CA PHE A 69 -10.03 13.99 -11.55
C PHE A 69 -10.82 12.94 -10.77
N TYR A 70 -10.48 12.81 -9.49
CA TYR A 70 -11.32 12.18 -8.49
C TYR A 70 -11.56 13.17 -7.35
N SER A 71 -12.82 13.37 -6.99
CA SER A 71 -13.22 14.13 -5.80
C SER A 71 -13.04 13.26 -4.56
N PHE A 72 -12.27 13.74 -3.60
CA PHE A 72 -12.01 13.01 -2.36
C PHE A 72 -13.14 13.19 -1.37
N ASP A 73 -13.90 12.12 -1.12
CA ASP A 73 -14.77 12.05 0.06
C ASP A 73 -13.92 11.91 1.34
N ASN A 74 -14.47 12.34 2.47
CA ASN A 74 -13.75 12.40 3.74
C ASN A 74 -13.56 11.02 4.43
N LYS A 75 -13.62 9.91 3.68
CA LYS A 75 -13.49 8.54 4.21
C LYS A 75 -12.02 8.16 4.46
N LEU A 76 -11.75 7.44 5.54
CA LEU A 76 -10.38 7.10 5.98
C LEU A 76 -9.64 6.24 4.95
N GLU A 77 -10.32 5.28 4.32
CA GLU A 77 -9.75 4.41 3.29
C GLU A 77 -9.36 5.17 2.02
N LEU A 78 -10.00 6.31 1.77
CA LEU A 78 -9.67 7.21 0.66
C LEU A 78 -8.48 8.11 1.04
N LYS A 79 -8.46 8.65 2.27
CA LYS A 79 -7.30 9.39 2.79
C LYS A 79 -6.01 8.57 2.72
N LEU A 80 -6.09 7.26 2.97
CA LEU A 80 -4.96 6.35 2.85
C LEU A 80 -4.31 6.38 1.46
N THR A 81 -5.05 6.64 0.38
CA THR A 81 -4.48 6.73 -0.98
C THR A 81 -3.50 7.90 -1.15
N LEU A 82 -3.65 8.95 -0.33
CA LEU A 82 -2.80 10.14 -0.32
C LEU A 82 -1.49 9.92 0.45
N GLU A 83 -1.38 8.84 1.22
CA GLU A 83 -0.22 8.60 2.08
C GLU A 83 0.97 7.99 1.34
N SER A 84 2.16 8.06 1.95
CA SER A 84 3.36 7.46 1.34
C SER A 84 3.21 5.94 1.19
N ARG A 85 3.88 5.35 0.19
CA ARG A 85 3.89 3.89 0.00
C ARG A 85 4.33 3.13 1.26
N SER A 86 5.35 3.64 1.97
CA SER A 86 5.84 3.05 3.22
C SER A 86 4.77 3.08 4.31
N PHE A 87 4.04 4.19 4.43
CA PHE A 87 2.95 4.31 5.40
C PHE A 87 1.83 3.32 5.09
N ILE A 88 1.39 3.23 3.83
CA ILE A 88 0.33 2.31 3.42
C ILE A 88 0.75 0.86 3.70
N VAL A 89 1.96 0.46 3.30
CA VAL A 89 2.49 -0.89 3.57
C VAL A 89 2.56 -1.16 5.08
N LYS A 90 3.02 -0.19 5.87
CA LYS A 90 3.06 -0.30 7.33
C LYS A 90 1.66 -0.51 7.91
N ALA A 91 0.66 0.28 7.49
CA ALA A 91 -0.71 0.17 7.97
C ALA A 91 -1.32 -1.22 7.71
N PHE A 92 -1.19 -1.73 6.47
CA PHE A 92 -1.66 -3.08 6.14
C PHE A 92 -0.88 -4.16 6.88
N TYR A 93 0.42 -3.97 7.10
CA TYR A 93 1.23 -4.89 7.89
C TYR A 93 0.81 -4.94 9.35
N MET A 94 0.55 -3.78 9.98
CA MET A 94 0.03 -3.69 11.34
C MET A 94 -1.34 -4.34 11.46
N ALA A 95 -2.23 -4.12 10.49
CA ALA A 95 -3.54 -4.75 10.47
C ALA A 95 -3.45 -6.28 10.33
N ALA A 96 -2.55 -6.78 9.47
CA ALA A 96 -2.25 -8.21 9.34
C ALA A 96 -1.68 -8.79 10.64
N LEU A 97 -0.76 -8.08 11.31
CA LEU A 97 -0.17 -8.51 12.57
C LEU A 97 -1.21 -8.58 13.68
N ARG A 98 -2.04 -7.54 13.80
CA ARG A 98 -3.16 -7.52 14.75
C ARG A 98 -4.09 -8.70 14.52
N ASN A 99 -4.38 -9.05 13.26
CA ASN A 99 -5.22 -10.19 12.92
C ASN A 99 -4.67 -11.53 13.45
N TYR A 100 -3.35 -11.72 13.40
CA TYR A 100 -2.69 -12.94 13.91
C TYR A 100 -2.27 -12.86 15.38
N TYR A 101 -2.46 -11.72 16.06
CA TYR A 101 -1.91 -11.45 17.40
C TYR A 101 -2.16 -12.57 18.42
N ASN A 102 -3.42 -13.03 18.54
CA ASN A 102 -3.76 -14.09 19.50
C ASN A 102 -3.03 -15.41 19.20
N SER A 103 -2.87 -15.75 17.93
CA SER A 103 -2.12 -16.93 17.50
C SER A 103 -0.61 -16.74 17.74
N LEU A 104 -0.10 -15.51 17.57
CA LEU A 104 1.29 -15.14 17.76
C LEU A 104 1.73 -15.22 19.23
N CYS A 105 0.93 -14.68 20.15
CA CYS A 105 1.20 -14.76 21.59
C CYS A 105 1.27 -16.19 22.11
N ALA A 106 0.61 -17.14 21.44
CA ALA A 106 0.64 -18.55 21.81
C ALA A 106 1.95 -19.26 21.41
N VAL A 107 2.72 -18.72 20.48
CA VAL A 107 3.90 -19.40 19.89
C VAL A 107 5.19 -18.59 19.90
N MET A 108 5.14 -17.27 20.16
CA MET A 108 6.31 -16.39 20.11
C MET A 108 6.37 -15.43 21.29
N ASP A 109 7.58 -15.22 21.81
CA ASP A 109 7.85 -14.17 22.79
C ASP A 109 7.87 -12.76 22.14
N LYS A 110 7.69 -11.72 22.97
CA LYS A 110 7.64 -10.32 22.52
C LYS A 110 8.87 -9.90 21.71
N ASN A 111 10.06 -10.36 22.11
CA ASN A 111 11.33 -9.97 21.48
C ASN A 111 11.47 -10.57 20.07
N LYS A 112 11.02 -11.81 19.86
CA LYS A 112 10.99 -12.45 18.55
C LYS A 112 9.96 -11.81 17.62
N LEU A 113 8.86 -11.25 18.14
CA LEU A 113 7.89 -10.49 17.34
C LEU A 113 8.48 -9.16 16.84
N ILE A 114 9.22 -8.44 17.70
CA ILE A 114 9.92 -7.21 17.31
C ILE A 114 11.04 -7.52 16.30
N ALA A 115 11.86 -8.54 16.58
CA ALA A 115 12.96 -8.95 15.70
C ALA A 115 12.47 -9.43 14.32
N LEU A 116 11.21 -9.88 14.21
CA LEU A 116 10.65 -10.42 12.99
C LEU A 116 10.58 -9.40 11.84
N ASN A 117 10.47 -8.10 12.14
CA ASN A 117 10.31 -7.13 11.07
C ASN A 117 10.75 -5.69 11.41
N LYS A 118 11.64 -5.14 10.57
CA LYS A 118 12.07 -3.73 10.60
C LYS A 118 10.97 -2.73 10.21
N LEU A 119 9.78 -3.20 9.82
CA LEU A 119 8.65 -2.35 9.39
C LEU A 119 7.76 -1.85 10.53
N ILE A 120 7.87 -2.44 11.72
CA ILE A 120 7.10 -2.04 12.92
C ILE A 120 8.04 -1.65 14.05
N THR A 121 7.69 -0.63 14.80
CA THR A 121 8.40 -0.18 16.01
C THR A 121 7.87 -0.91 17.24
N GLU A 122 8.55 -0.75 18.37
CA GLU A 122 8.05 -1.24 19.65
C GLU A 122 6.72 -0.56 20.04
N ASP A 123 6.55 0.72 19.69
CA ASP A 123 5.30 1.46 19.92
C ASP A 123 4.13 0.86 19.13
N ASP A 124 4.35 0.50 17.86
CA ASP A 124 3.33 -0.14 17.02
C ASP A 124 2.86 -1.47 17.63
N LEU A 125 3.81 -2.25 18.18
CA LEU A 125 3.50 -3.52 18.82
C LEU A 125 2.78 -3.31 20.15
N SER A 126 3.21 -2.33 20.95
CA SER A 126 2.57 -1.97 22.22
C SER A 126 1.12 -1.51 22.02
N LEU A 127 0.85 -0.78 20.94
CA LEU A 127 -0.51 -0.40 20.53
C LEU A 127 -1.39 -1.63 20.28
N ILE A 128 -0.87 -2.64 19.57
CA ILE A 128 -1.62 -3.88 19.30
C ILE A 128 -1.86 -4.69 20.58
N ILE A 129 -0.85 -4.77 21.46
CA ILE A 129 -0.94 -5.50 22.74
C ILE A 129 -1.99 -4.87 23.66
N SER A 130 -2.03 -3.53 23.74
CA SER A 130 -2.99 -2.82 24.59
C SER A 130 -4.44 -2.93 24.12
N ASN A 131 -4.68 -3.36 22.88
CA ASN A 131 -6.02 -3.50 22.32
C ASN A 131 -6.12 -4.70 21.34
N PRO A 132 -6.05 -5.94 21.87
CA PRO A 132 -5.99 -7.15 21.06
C PRO A 132 -7.26 -7.32 20.20
N PRO A 133 -7.18 -8.06 19.08
CA PRO A 133 -8.35 -8.34 18.27
C PRO A 133 -9.40 -9.11 19.08
N LYS A 134 -10.68 -8.72 18.95
CA LYS A 134 -11.81 -9.37 19.64
C LYS A 134 -12.02 -10.82 19.21
N GLN A 135 -11.46 -11.24 18.06
CA GLN A 135 -11.70 -12.55 17.46
C GLN A 135 -10.51 -13.50 17.65
N LYS A 136 -10.79 -14.77 17.92
CA LYS A 136 -9.81 -15.86 17.91
C LYS A 136 -9.76 -16.48 16.51
N ILE A 137 -8.69 -16.24 15.77
CA ILE A 137 -8.46 -16.92 14.48
C ILE A 137 -7.78 -18.27 14.73
N LYS A 138 -8.27 -19.31 14.06
CA LYS A 138 -7.90 -20.72 14.24
C LYS A 138 -6.54 -21.13 13.64
N LYS A 139 -5.83 -20.24 12.94
CA LYS A 139 -4.65 -20.61 12.15
C LYS A 139 -3.39 -20.58 13.03
N ILE A 140 -2.84 -21.76 13.32
CA ILE A 140 -1.62 -21.90 14.11
C ILE A 140 -0.41 -21.57 13.23
N VAL A 141 0.45 -20.68 13.74
CA VAL A 141 1.74 -20.33 13.14
C VAL A 141 2.78 -21.31 13.67
N ARG A 142 3.47 -22.04 12.78
CA ARG A 142 4.41 -23.10 13.20
C ARG A 142 5.81 -22.59 13.54
N ASP A 143 6.30 -21.60 12.79
CA ASP A 143 7.66 -21.08 12.93
C ASP A 143 7.78 -19.63 12.36
N HIS A 144 8.95 -19.01 12.53
CA HIS A 144 9.25 -17.64 12.07
C HIS A 144 9.14 -17.46 10.54
N PHE A 145 9.64 -18.39 9.74
CA PHE A 145 9.60 -18.28 8.27
C PHE A 145 8.17 -18.38 7.76
N THR A 146 7.43 -19.34 8.30
CA THR A 146 6.00 -19.54 8.08
C THR A 146 5.23 -18.28 8.46
N LEU A 147 5.56 -17.65 9.58
CA LEU A 147 4.94 -16.40 10.00
C LEU A 147 5.16 -15.26 9.00
N ARG A 148 6.42 -14.99 8.64
CA ARG A 148 6.75 -13.90 7.70
C ARG A 148 6.01 -14.08 6.37
N ARG A 149 5.91 -15.32 5.89
CA ARG A 149 5.15 -15.67 4.68
C ARG A 149 3.65 -15.46 4.87
N GLN A 150 3.08 -15.86 6.00
CA GLN A 150 1.66 -15.69 6.29
C GLN A 150 1.26 -14.21 6.44
N LEU A 151 2.08 -13.41 7.12
CA LEU A 151 1.88 -11.96 7.24
C LEU A 151 1.96 -11.28 5.87
N TYR A 152 2.94 -11.65 5.04
CA TYR A 152 3.05 -11.09 3.69
C TYR A 152 1.86 -11.48 2.80
N ALA A 153 1.42 -12.75 2.86
CA ALA A 153 0.25 -13.20 2.10
C ALA A 153 -1.01 -12.43 2.52
N MET A 154 -1.24 -12.29 3.82
CA MET A 154 -2.35 -11.52 4.38
C MET A 154 -2.28 -10.05 3.96
N LEU A 155 -1.11 -9.42 4.03
CA LEU A 155 -0.91 -8.05 3.57
C LEU A 155 -1.33 -7.89 2.10
N CYS A 156 -0.89 -8.80 1.22
CA CYS A 156 -1.21 -8.73 -0.20
C CYS A 156 -2.72 -8.91 -0.44
N GLU A 157 -3.36 -9.81 0.30
CA GLU A 157 -4.81 -10.04 0.25
C GLU A 157 -5.61 -8.82 0.71
N MET A 158 -5.24 -8.21 1.85
CA MET A 158 -5.87 -7.00 2.36
C MET A 158 -5.70 -5.82 1.39
N MET A 159 -4.49 -5.62 0.84
CA MET A 159 -4.24 -4.58 -0.16
C MET A 159 -5.05 -4.80 -1.43
N SER A 160 -5.14 -6.04 -1.92
CA SER A 160 -5.93 -6.38 -3.11
C SER A 160 -7.41 -6.13 -2.89
N THR A 161 -7.92 -6.48 -1.70
CA THR A 161 -9.32 -6.26 -1.32
C THR A 161 -9.62 -4.76 -1.21
N TRP A 162 -8.73 -3.99 -0.58
CA TRP A 162 -8.86 -2.53 -0.52
C TRP A 162 -8.94 -1.91 -1.92
N LEU A 163 -8.10 -2.34 -2.86
CA LEU A 163 -8.15 -1.87 -4.25
C LEU A 163 -9.47 -2.15 -4.96
N LEU A 164 -10.17 -3.24 -4.64
CA LEU A 164 -11.48 -3.55 -5.22
C LEU A 164 -12.58 -2.62 -4.69
N MET A 165 -12.43 -2.11 -3.47
CA MET A 165 -13.38 -1.20 -2.85
C MET A 165 -13.16 0.26 -3.24
N LEU A 166 -11.95 0.60 -3.67
CA LEU A 166 -11.67 1.93 -4.19
C LEU A 166 -12.46 2.17 -5.49
N PRO A 167 -12.98 3.39 -5.70
CA PRO A 167 -13.45 3.81 -7.01
C PRO A 167 -12.39 3.50 -8.07
N ASN A 168 -12.84 3.02 -9.23
CA ASN A 168 -11.95 2.56 -10.30
C ASN A 168 -10.78 3.55 -10.61
N PRO A 169 -11.00 4.88 -10.71
CA PRO A 169 -9.89 5.82 -10.93
C PRO A 169 -8.79 5.73 -9.86
N LEU A 170 -9.16 5.59 -8.59
CA LEU A 170 -8.21 5.47 -7.48
C LEU A 170 -7.55 4.10 -7.44
N SER A 171 -8.30 3.03 -7.71
CA SER A 171 -7.77 1.68 -7.78
C SER A 171 -6.63 1.57 -8.81
N VAL A 172 -6.83 2.12 -10.01
CA VAL A 172 -5.81 2.11 -11.07
C VAL A 172 -4.59 2.96 -10.69
N ARG A 173 -4.79 4.13 -10.07
CA ARG A 173 -3.69 4.96 -9.55
C ARG A 173 -2.88 4.24 -8.49
N MET A 174 -3.54 3.58 -7.54
CA MET A 174 -2.87 2.81 -6.50
C MET A 174 -2.10 1.61 -7.06
N LYS A 175 -2.60 0.93 -8.10
CA LYS A 175 -1.85 -0.15 -8.76
C LYS A 175 -0.50 0.31 -9.32
N LEU A 176 -0.37 1.56 -9.78
CA LEU A 176 0.91 2.12 -10.22
C LEU A 176 1.85 2.48 -9.06
N LYS A 177 1.31 2.75 -7.87
CA LYS A 177 2.07 3.13 -6.67
C LYS A 177 2.86 1.96 -6.06
N PHE A 178 2.44 0.72 -6.29
CA PHE A 178 3.06 -0.46 -5.70
C PHE A 178 3.56 -1.45 -6.76
N PRO A 179 4.64 -2.20 -6.48
CA PRO A 179 5.03 -3.34 -7.30
C PRO A 179 3.89 -4.36 -7.44
N HIS A 180 3.78 -5.01 -8.61
CA HIS A 180 2.72 -5.99 -8.88
C HIS A 180 2.61 -7.13 -7.84
N ARG A 181 3.73 -7.52 -7.20
CA ARG A 181 3.78 -8.58 -6.17
C ARG A 181 2.96 -8.32 -4.90
N TYR A 182 2.46 -7.09 -4.71
CA TYR A 182 1.57 -6.75 -3.60
C TYR A 182 0.11 -7.11 -3.87
N PHE A 183 -0.20 -7.59 -5.09
CA PHE A 183 -1.55 -7.86 -5.53
C PHE A 183 -1.73 -9.35 -5.84
N CYS A 184 -2.77 -9.95 -5.27
CA CYS A 184 -3.13 -11.35 -5.46
C CYS A 184 -4.36 -11.46 -6.37
N SER A 185 -4.50 -12.61 -7.02
CA SER A 185 -5.68 -12.95 -7.84
C SER A 185 -6.81 -13.60 -7.04
N SER A 186 -6.55 -13.99 -5.78
CA SER A 186 -7.51 -14.68 -4.90
C SER A 186 -7.90 -13.82 -3.71
N PHE A 187 -9.20 -13.73 -3.41
CA PHE A 187 -9.77 -12.93 -2.33
C PHE A 187 -10.52 -13.85 -1.36
N CYS A 188 -10.22 -13.79 -0.05
CA CYS A 188 -11.04 -14.39 0.99
C CYS A 188 -11.72 -13.29 1.84
N ASN A 189 -12.60 -13.70 2.76
CA ASN A 189 -13.49 -12.88 3.62
C ASN A 189 -13.15 -11.38 3.75
N GLN A 190 -13.86 -10.55 2.97
CA GLN A 190 -13.58 -9.12 2.83
C GLN A 190 -13.89 -8.32 4.12
N SER A 191 -14.95 -8.64 4.85
CA SER A 191 -15.41 -7.85 6.01
C SER A 191 -14.43 -7.84 7.19
N GLN A 192 -13.81 -8.98 7.49
CA GLN A 192 -12.92 -9.15 8.65
C GLN A 192 -11.60 -8.37 8.52
N TYR A 193 -11.18 -8.05 7.30
CA TYR A 193 -9.92 -7.36 7.03
C TYR A 193 -10.00 -5.86 7.33
N PHE A 194 -11.17 -5.26 7.15
CA PHE A 194 -11.31 -3.82 7.28
C PHE A 194 -11.46 -3.36 8.72
N ASP A 195 -12.04 -4.15 9.63
CA ASP A 195 -12.12 -3.80 11.05
C ASP A 195 -10.72 -3.52 11.65
N ASN A 196 -9.73 -4.35 11.29
CA ASN A 196 -8.35 -4.17 11.72
C ASN A 196 -7.67 -2.98 11.02
N LEU A 197 -7.96 -2.75 9.74
CA LEU A 197 -7.41 -1.62 9.01
C LEU A 197 -7.95 -0.29 9.53
N TYR A 198 -9.26 -0.17 9.73
CA TYR A 198 -9.88 1.05 10.27
C TYR A 198 -9.41 1.36 11.68
N TRP A 199 -9.23 0.35 12.53
CA TRP A 199 -8.61 0.55 13.84
C TRP A 199 -7.18 1.13 13.75
N VAL A 200 -6.39 0.71 12.74
CA VAL A 200 -5.07 1.29 12.50
C VAL A 200 -5.16 2.73 11.97
N LEU A 201 -6.15 3.04 11.12
CA LEU A 201 -6.31 4.37 10.52
C LEU A 201 -6.93 5.41 11.46
N ASP A 202 -7.67 4.97 12.47
CA ASP A 202 -8.28 5.83 13.51
C ASP A 202 -7.29 6.33 14.58
N ARG A 203 -6.05 5.81 14.58
CA ARG A 203 -5.01 6.08 15.58
C ARG A 203 -3.85 6.87 15.01
#